data_AF-A0A1G9EC18-F1
#
_entry.id   AF-A0A1G9EC18-F1
#
_cell.length_a   1.000
_cell.length_b   1.000
_cell.length_c   1.000
_cell.angle_alpha   90.00
_cell.angle_beta   90.00
_cell.angle_gamma   90.00
#
_symmetry.space_group_name_H-M   'P 1'
#
loop_
_entity.id
_entity.type
_entity.pdbx_description
1 polymer ?
#
loop_
_entity_poly.entity_id
_entity_poly.type
_entity_poly.pdbx_seq_one_letter_code
_entity_poly.pdbx_strand_id
1 'polypeptide(L)' 'MKYIVTFVWALMLSQMVNFILNSLAGGGPYSFMSGILLAVLITLTVFVLDIMMKDPDEAAE' A
#
# COMPACT_ATOMS: atom_id res chain seq x y z
N MET A 1 -4.52 14.77 -3.76
CA MET A 1 -5.51 13.72 -4.08
C MET A 1 -4.86 12.38 -4.43
N LYS A 2 -3.82 12.35 -5.28
CA LYS A 2 -3.16 11.10 -5.72
C LYS A 2 -2.78 10.15 -4.56
N TYR A 3 -2.07 10.62 -3.54
CA TYR A 3 -1.63 9.76 -2.43
C TYR A 3 -2.76 9.22 -1.53
N ILE A 4 -3.86 9.97 -1.39
CA ILE A 4 -5.03 9.53 -0.60
C ILE A 4 -5.72 8.37 -1.34
N VAL A 5 -5.90 8.50 -2.65
CA VAL A 5 -6.49 7.45 -3.50
C VAL A 5 -5.58 6.22 -3.54
N THR A 6 -4.26 6.41 -3.69
CA THR A 6 -3.28 5.33 -3.61
C THR A 6 -3.36 4.59 -2.26
N PHE A 7 -3.48 5.33 -1.15
CA PHE A 7 -3.61 4.71 0.18
C PHE A 7 -4.90 3.90 0.31
N VAL A 8 -6.04 4.43 -0.15
CA VAL A 8 -7.34 3.71 -0.08
C VAL A 8 -7.29 2.40 -0.89
N TRP A 9 -6.70 2.44 -2.09
CA TRP A 9 -6.51 1.24 -2.91
C TRP A 9 -5.52 0.26 -2.28
N ALA A 10 -4.38 0.74 -1.79
CA ALA A 10 -3.40 -0.07 -1.10
C ALA A 10 -4.03 -0.75 0.14
N LEU A 11 -4.89 -0.04 0.88
CA LEU A 11 -5.61 -0.58 2.03
C LEU A 11 -6.57 -1.69 1.62
N MET A 12 -7.46 -1.46 0.65
CA MET A 12 -8.38 -2.51 0.19
C MET A 12 -7.65 -3.75 -0.30
N LEU A 13 -6.66 -3.58 -1.19
CA LEU A 13 -5.92 -4.69 -1.77
C LEU A 13 -5.11 -5.44 -0.71
N SER A 14 -4.47 -4.73 0.22
CA SER A 14 -3.71 -5.36 1.31
C SER A 14 -4.60 -6.16 2.25
N GLN A 15 -5.83 -5.71 2.52
CA GLN A 15 -6.80 -6.47 3.31
C GLN A 15 -7.24 -7.75 2.57
N MET A 16 -7.50 -7.67 1.26
CA MET A 16 -7.82 -8.86 0.45
C MET A 16 -6.66 -9.86 0.42
N VAL A 17 -5.44 -9.39 0.21
CA VAL A 17 -4.23 -10.24 0.24
C VAL A 17 -4.04 -10.86 1.62
N ASN A 18 -4.18 -10.08 2.70
CA ASN A 18 -4.07 -10.59 4.07
C ASN A 18 -5.09 -11.70 4.34
N PHE A 19 -6.33 -11.50 3.90
CA PHE A 19 -7.41 -12.49 4.03
C PHE A 19 -7.11 -13.78 3.26
N ILE A 20 -6.64 -13.66 2.01
CA ILE A 20 -6.27 -14.82 1.19
C ILE A 20 -5.11 -15.58 1.84
N LEU A 21 -4.07 -14.89 2.29
CA LEU A 21 -2.91 -15.52 2.96
C LEU A 21 -3.30 -16.21 4.26
N ASN A 22 -4.15 -15.58 5.07
CA ASN A 22 -4.68 -16.19 6.29
C ASN A 22 -5.50 -17.46 5.96
N SER A 23 -6.30 -17.43 4.89
CA SER A 23 -7.07 -18.59 4.42
C SER A 23 -6.16 -19.73 3.94
N LEU A 24 -5.10 -19.42 3.18
CA LEU A 24 -4.09 -20.39 2.73
C LEU A 24 -3.30 -20.99 3.91
N ALA A 25 -3.08 -20.22 4.97
CA ALA A 25 -2.39 -20.66 6.17
C ALA A 25 -3.27 -21.49 7.14
N GLY A 26 -4.45 -21.92 6.72
CA GLY A 26 -5.37 -22.75 7.52
C GLY A 26 -6.48 -21.99 8.23
N GLY A 27 -6.70 -20.70 7.90
CA GLY A 27 -7.91 -19.96 8.29
C GLY A 27 -8.00 -19.59 9.78
N GLY A 28 -6.86 -19.37 10.45
CA GLY A 28 -6.81 -18.91 11.84
C GLY A 28 -7.35 -17.49 12.04
N PRO A 29 -7.32 -16.94 13.27
CA PRO A 29 -7.85 -15.62 13.56
C PRO A 29 -7.31 -14.53 12.61
N TYR A 30 -8.23 -13.78 12.00
CA TYR A 30 -7.89 -12.75 11.03
C TYR A 30 -7.31 -11.50 11.71
N SER A 31 -6.13 -11.05 11.27
CA SER A 31 -5.48 -9.85 11.78
C SER A 31 -5.65 -8.66 10.83
N PHE A 32 -6.64 -7.82 11.09
CA PHE A 32 -6.87 -6.59 10.34
C PHE A 32 -5.68 -5.61 10.42
N MET A 33 -4.96 -5.61 11.55
CA MET A 33 -3.80 -4.76 11.78
C MET A 33 -2.63 -5.09 10.83
N SER A 34 -2.44 -6.38 10.54
CA SER A 34 -1.42 -6.84 9.59
C SER A 34 -1.69 -6.30 8.17
N GLY A 35 -2.95 -6.27 7.76
CA GLY A 35 -3.36 -5.66 6.48
C GLY A 35 -3.15 -4.14 6.43
N ILE A 36 -3.41 -3.42 7.53
CA ILE A 36 -3.14 -1.97 7.63
C ILE A 36 -1.64 -1.70 7.52
N LEU A 37 -0.80 -2.42 8.26
CA LEU A 37 0.65 -2.23 8.23
C LEU A 37 1.21 -2.42 6.82
N LEU A 38 0.74 -3.44 6.11
CA LEU A 38 1.14 -3.73 4.73
C LEU A 38 0.72 -2.60 3.78
N ALA A 39 -0.49 -2.07 3.92
CA ALA A 39 -0.99 -0.95 3.13
C ALA A 39 -0.18 0.34 3.35
N VAL A 40 0.20 0.62 4.59
CA VAL A 40 1.07 1.76 4.94
C VAL A 40 2.44 1.59 4.29
N LEU A 41 3.05 0.40 4.37
CA LEU A 41 4.34 0.11 3.75
C LEU A 41 4.32 0.27 2.22
N ILE A 42 3.27 -0.24 1.55
CA ILE A 42 3.11 -0.06 0.10
C ILE A 42 2.98 1.42 -0.25
N THR A 43 2.15 2.15 0.48
CA THR A 43 1.91 3.58 0.22
C THR A 43 3.19 4.40 0.40
N LEU A 44 3.97 4.12 1.45
CA LEU A 44 5.28 4.76 1.67
C LEU A 44 6.26 4.42 0.55
N THR A 45 6.29 3.16 0.10
CA THR A 45 7.16 2.73 -1.01
C THR A 45 6.80 3.50 -2.29
N VAL A 46 5.51 3.58 -2.63
CA VAL A 46 5.05 4.34 -3.80
C VAL A 46 5.38 5.83 -3.67
N PHE A 47 5.25 6.41 -2.48
CA PHE A 47 5.60 7.81 -2.23
C PHE A 47 7.10 8.08 -2.45
N VAL A 48 7.97 7.20 -1.94
CA VAL A 48 9.43 7.31 -2.15
C VAL A 48 9.77 7.17 -3.63
N LEU A 49 9.18 6.20 -4.33
CA LEU A 49 9.40 6.02 -5.76
C LEU A 49 8.94 7.24 -6.57
N ASP A 50 7.78 7.83 -6.25
CA ASP A 50 7.26 9.03 -6.91
C ASP A 50 8.18 10.26 -6.71
N ILE A 51 8.87 10.36 -5.56
CA ILE A 51 9.89 11.39 -5.34
C ILE A 51 11.16 11.09 -6.15
N MET A 52 11.61 9.84 -6.15
CA MET A 52 12.83 9.44 -6.86
C MET A 52 12.70 9.54 -8.39
N MET A 53 11.50 9.37 -8.93
CA MET A 53 11.22 9.43 -10.37
C MET A 53 10.95 10.84 -10.88
N LYS A 54 10.81 11.84 -10.00
CA LYS A 54 10.69 13.24 -10.41
C LYS A 54 12.07 13.78 -10.74
N ASP A 55 12.35 13.94 -12.03
CA ASP A 55 13.55 14.65 -12.50
C ASP A 55 13.53 16.12 -12.05
N PRO A 56 14.67 16.68 -11.63
CA PRO A 56 14.77 18.07 -11.19
C PRO A 56 14.43 19.10 -12.30
N ASP A 57 14.46 18.70 -13.57
CA ASP A 57 14.21 19.59 -14.72
C ASP A 57 12.70 19.84 -14.99
N GLU A 58 11.79 19.03 -14.44
CA GLU A 58 10.33 19.22 -14.56
C GLU A 58 9.78 20.32 -13.63
N ALA A 59 10.61 20.86 -12.72
CA ALA A 59 10.22 21.91 -11.78
C ALA A 59 10.35 23.34 -12.35
N ALA A 60 10.79 23.49 -13.60
CA ALA A 60 11.12 24.77 -14.23
C ALA A 60 10.16 25.22 -15.36
N GLU A 61 9.08 24.48 -15.65
CA GLU A 61 7.99 24.93 -16.55
C GLU A 61 6.69 25.27 -15.81
#